data_AF-A0A5B7T101-F1
#
_entry.id   AF-A0A5B7T101-F1
#
_cell.length_a   1.000
_cell.length_b   1.000
_cell.length_c   1.000
_cell.angle_alpha   90.00
_cell.angle_beta   90.00
_cell.angle_gamma   90.00
#
_symmetry.space_group_name_H-M   'P 1'
#
loop_
_entity.id
_entity.type
_entity.pdbx_description
1 polymer ?
#
loop_
_entity_poly.entity_id
_entity_poly.type
_entity_poly.pdbx_seq_one_letter_code
_entity_poly.pdbx_strand_id
1 'polypeptide(L)'
;MSFFDRKKKENDDNYSDLNNPSYQNPQPDQNNFDQAQNQYNDAQMNNGTQFGGNDFNQPNQPNNDYFFGQNQPQMQPQQQMDPSQNPQPGMDNGEEWQYTEQNLQNTLDQSADLKSQLRSQLLADRSYCNHILRNVGSDQVDERKQATDRIDQINASLKEWFGTDEMANEIYLDVNSDYYIFTDDLAANPDSDTTNMWQQLTMTMADKGLIANAISVTYNDQIDEAWMNYQNAGFVDGNAYLLNMYNDLQGRNMNTPVAPAEIPFDADYRVQHVSDKVDKILDADDKLVMEVSRNSNHQLQIIRHYKDGSQLLSRDIFDVNGVISATQFYDHRNANKVVRENFYRQDGTLVLIKSYTAEEPYIQLFSEGNVLISTFDNDEDLIFWWLKNQALKQNASTIFVSINSEYYKKLLELRDYGFEVIPIVMKQSENAQEVSDLIEGKNKVNAVLAGSDQVNTYLNKNSKNKLDITTLKELDIPIYKE
;
A
#
# COMPACT_ATOMS: atom_id res chain seq x y z
N MET A 1 24.61 -55.35 0.43
CA MET A 1 25.00 -56.26 1.52
C MET A 1 24.80 -55.51 2.84
N SER A 2 24.05 -56.14 3.74
CA SER A 2 23.56 -55.61 5.02
C SER A 2 24.63 -55.75 6.12
N PHE A 3 24.75 -54.75 6.99
CA PHE A 3 25.36 -54.90 8.31
C PHE A 3 24.49 -54.20 9.34
N PHE A 4 23.55 -54.97 9.89
CA PHE A 4 22.89 -54.67 11.16
C PHE A 4 23.71 -55.21 12.34
N ASP A 5 23.50 -54.54 13.47
CA ASP A 5 23.36 -55.10 14.82
C ASP A 5 24.59 -55.31 15.72
N ARG A 6 24.63 -54.52 16.81
CA ARG A 6 24.90 -55.01 18.19
C ARG A 6 24.11 -54.19 19.23
N LYS A 7 22.96 -54.77 19.62
CA LYS A 7 22.36 -54.91 20.96
C LYS A 7 22.82 -54.03 22.14
N LYS A 8 21.78 -53.40 22.73
CA LYS A 8 21.44 -53.12 24.14
C LYS A 8 22.27 -53.79 25.26
N LYS A 9 22.54 -53.02 26.32
CA LYS A 9 22.23 -53.42 27.71
C LYS A 9 21.91 -52.19 28.59
N GLU A 10 20.89 -52.41 29.43
CA GLU A 10 20.15 -51.52 30.32
C GLU A 10 20.81 -51.34 31.71
N ASN A 11 20.33 -50.29 32.42
CA ASN A 11 20.29 -50.07 33.89
C ASN A 11 21.60 -49.66 34.60
N ASP A 12 21.64 -48.79 35.62
CA ASP A 12 20.62 -48.07 36.40
C ASP A 12 21.33 -46.96 37.21
N ASP A 13 20.53 -46.01 37.70
CA ASP A 13 20.64 -45.29 38.97
C ASP A 13 21.66 -44.16 39.24
N ASN A 14 21.09 -42.94 39.26
CA ASN A 14 20.84 -42.14 40.48
C ASN A 14 22.06 -41.60 41.28
N TYR A 15 22.26 -40.27 41.26
CA TYR A 15 22.66 -39.51 42.44
C TYR A 15 22.25 -38.04 42.30
N SER A 16 21.43 -37.59 43.25
CA SER A 16 21.05 -36.21 43.51
C SER A 16 22.10 -35.48 44.35
N ASP A 17 22.01 -34.15 44.31
CA ASP A 17 22.03 -33.23 45.45
C ASP A 17 23.19 -32.20 45.64
N LEU A 18 22.73 -30.94 45.61
CA LEU A 18 22.93 -29.84 46.58
C LEU A 18 24.08 -28.83 46.41
N ASN A 19 23.63 -27.58 46.20
CA ASN A 19 24.01 -26.31 46.87
C ASN A 19 25.48 -25.86 46.91
N ASN A 20 25.79 -24.69 46.31
CA ASN A 20 25.78 -23.37 46.97
C ASN A 20 26.14 -22.23 45.97
N PRO A 21 25.69 -20.97 46.17
CA PRO A 21 25.90 -19.83 45.27
C PRO A 21 27.02 -18.90 45.75
N SER A 22 27.80 -18.31 44.84
CA SER A 22 28.59 -17.10 45.13
C SER A 22 29.29 -16.49 43.91
N TYR A 23 29.13 -15.17 43.75
CA TYR A 23 29.96 -14.21 42.95
C TYR A 23 29.90 -14.37 41.41
N GLN A 24 29.98 -13.34 40.55
CA GLN A 24 30.21 -11.90 40.65
C GLN A 24 29.83 -11.30 39.28
N ASN A 25 29.28 -10.08 39.25
CA ASN A 25 29.12 -9.29 38.02
C ASN A 25 30.52 -8.83 37.52
N PRO A 26 30.76 -8.80 36.19
CA PRO A 26 31.42 -7.61 35.64
C PRO A 26 30.77 -7.10 34.34
N GLN A 27 30.69 -5.78 34.28
CA GLN A 27 30.37 -4.97 33.10
C GLN A 27 31.51 -4.97 32.05
N PRO A 28 31.28 -4.42 30.84
CA PRO A 28 31.88 -4.90 29.60
C PRO A 28 33.19 -4.22 29.23
N ASP A 29 34.09 -4.97 28.61
CA ASP A 29 35.30 -4.44 27.98
C ASP A 29 35.09 -4.14 26.49
N GLN A 30 35.50 -2.93 26.13
CA GLN A 30 35.78 -2.42 24.80
C GLN A 30 37.00 -3.13 24.18
N ASN A 31 36.94 -3.44 22.87
CA ASN A 31 37.95 -3.10 21.85
C ASN A 31 37.56 -3.81 20.53
N ASN A 32 37.23 -3.09 19.46
CA ASN A 32 38.12 -2.37 18.53
C ASN A 32 38.87 -3.33 17.58
N PHE A 33 38.37 -3.44 16.34
CA PHE A 33 39.16 -3.83 15.17
C PHE A 33 38.76 -2.94 14.00
N ASP A 34 39.75 -2.16 13.55
CA ASP A 34 39.74 -1.20 12.46
C ASP A 34 39.87 -1.85 11.07
N GLN A 35 39.23 -1.19 10.12
CA GLN A 35 39.68 -0.82 8.76
C GLN A 35 40.43 -1.83 7.87
N ALA A 36 39.86 -2.00 6.67
CA ALA A 36 40.62 -2.00 5.42
C ALA A 36 39.89 -1.17 4.35
N GLN A 37 40.50 -0.03 4.00
CA GLN A 37 40.21 0.85 2.86
C GLN A 37 40.68 0.23 1.53
N ASN A 38 40.02 0.59 0.42
CA ASN A 38 40.59 1.34 -0.73
C ASN A 38 39.55 1.39 -1.89
N GLN A 39 39.07 2.58 -2.32
CA GLN A 39 39.66 3.48 -3.34
C GLN A 39 39.61 2.88 -4.78
N TYR A 40 39.19 3.48 -5.90
CA TYR A 40 38.87 4.82 -6.45
C TYR A 40 37.83 4.58 -7.61
N ASN A 41 37.08 5.51 -8.24
CA ASN A 41 37.45 6.81 -8.82
C ASN A 41 36.21 7.58 -9.31
N ASP A 42 36.27 8.90 -9.18
CA ASP A 42 35.35 9.90 -9.74
C ASP A 42 35.36 9.96 -11.28
N ALA A 43 34.21 10.32 -11.86
CA ALA A 43 34.15 11.09 -13.11
C ALA A 43 33.06 12.16 -13.01
N GLN A 44 33.52 13.41 -13.01
CA GLN A 44 32.75 14.65 -13.01
C GLN A 44 31.81 14.78 -14.22
N MET A 45 30.59 15.25 -14.00
CA MET A 45 30.05 16.32 -14.84
C MET A 45 29.32 17.37 -13.99
N ASN A 46 29.72 18.60 -14.28
CA ASN A 46 29.49 19.85 -13.61
C ASN A 46 28.26 20.54 -14.22
N ASN A 47 27.33 21.00 -13.38
CA ASN A 47 26.73 22.32 -13.55
C ASN A 47 26.16 22.80 -12.21
N GLY A 48 26.88 23.73 -11.59
CA GLY A 48 26.49 24.44 -10.36
C GLY A 48 25.26 25.32 -10.56
N THR A 49 24.54 25.62 -9.49
CA THR A 49 24.84 26.82 -8.71
C THR A 49 24.73 26.61 -7.19
N GLN A 50 25.77 27.08 -6.50
CA GLN A 50 25.85 27.28 -5.04
C GLN A 50 24.79 28.26 -4.53
N PHE A 51 24.25 28.00 -3.33
CA PHE A 51 24.23 28.99 -2.24
C PHE A 51 24.36 28.28 -0.88
N GLY A 52 25.29 28.76 -0.07
CA GLY A 52 25.52 28.34 1.31
C GLY A 52 24.50 28.93 2.28
N GLY A 53 24.41 28.31 3.45
CA GLY A 53 23.37 28.52 4.44
C GLY A 53 23.42 29.84 5.21
N ASN A 54 22.26 30.21 5.73
CA ASN A 54 22.02 30.51 7.14
C ASN A 54 20.52 30.67 7.41
N ASP A 55 20.13 30.27 8.62
CA ASP A 55 19.00 30.72 9.42
C ASP A 55 17.55 30.44 8.98
N PHE A 56 16.88 29.70 9.88
CA PHE A 56 15.46 29.74 10.22
C PHE A 56 14.68 30.95 9.68
N ASN A 57 13.76 30.71 8.75
CA ASN A 57 12.49 31.45 8.71
C ASN A 57 11.43 30.74 7.85
N GLN A 58 10.22 30.65 8.40
CA GLN A 58 9.00 30.13 7.78
C GLN A 58 8.58 30.96 6.54
N PRO A 59 7.99 30.37 5.49
CA PRO A 59 7.32 31.12 4.44
C PRO A 59 5.89 31.48 4.84
N ASN A 60 5.75 32.73 5.29
CA ASN A 60 4.72 33.71 4.94
C ASN A 60 3.43 33.19 4.24
N GLN A 61 2.35 33.05 5.01
CA GLN A 61 0.97 33.22 4.52
C GLN A 61 0.61 34.71 4.51
N PRO A 62 -0.20 35.21 3.55
CA PRO A 62 -0.59 36.60 3.52
C PRO A 62 -1.54 36.93 4.67
N ASN A 63 -1.03 37.72 5.61
CA ASN A 63 -1.74 38.30 6.73
C ASN A 63 -2.75 39.35 6.21
N ASN A 64 -4.04 39.01 6.20
CA ASN A 64 -5.12 39.99 5.98
C ASN A 64 -5.60 40.48 7.35
N ASP A 65 -4.89 41.45 7.92
CA ASP A 65 -5.40 42.30 8.99
C ASP A 65 -6.46 43.25 8.40
N TYR A 66 -7.75 42.97 8.62
CA TYR A 66 -8.81 43.95 8.39
C TYR A 66 -9.43 44.41 9.71
N PHE A 67 -8.98 45.60 10.09
CA PHE A 67 -9.50 46.50 11.13
C PHE A 67 -11.03 46.63 11.09
N PHE A 68 -11.68 46.44 12.24
CA PHE A 68 -13.05 46.88 12.48
C PHE A 68 -13.14 48.41 12.50
N GLY A 69 -13.55 49.00 11.38
CA GLY A 69 -13.92 50.41 11.27
C GLY A 69 -15.44 50.59 11.28
N GLN A 70 -15.97 51.21 12.34
CA GLN A 70 -17.32 51.77 12.35
C GLN A 70 -17.44 52.82 11.23
N ASN A 71 -18.20 52.54 10.18
CA ASN A 71 -18.60 53.56 9.21
C ASN A 71 -19.94 54.19 9.63
N GLN A 72 -19.86 55.40 10.19
CA GLN A 72 -20.96 56.37 10.14
C GLN A 72 -21.08 56.94 8.71
N PRO A 73 -22.29 57.17 8.18
CA PRO A 73 -22.45 57.82 6.88
C PRO A 73 -22.17 59.32 6.97
N GLN A 74 -21.18 59.82 6.23
CA GLN A 74 -20.95 61.25 5.99
C GLN A 74 -22.00 61.80 5.00
N MET A 75 -22.80 62.76 5.43
CA MET A 75 -23.65 63.57 4.55
C MET A 75 -22.81 64.63 3.82
N GLN A 76 -22.97 64.75 2.50
CA GLN A 76 -22.47 65.88 1.72
C GLN A 76 -23.46 67.07 1.79
N PRO A 77 -22.99 68.33 1.70
CA PRO A 77 -23.84 69.50 1.87
C PRO A 77 -24.63 69.86 0.59
N GLN A 78 -25.94 70.08 0.77
CA GLN A 78 -26.87 70.67 -0.20
C GLN A 78 -26.48 72.11 -0.58
N GLN A 79 -26.48 72.41 -1.88
CA GLN A 79 -26.59 73.77 -2.43
C GLN A 79 -28.06 74.11 -2.71
N GLN A 80 -28.52 75.20 -2.11
CA GLN A 80 -29.74 76.01 -2.38
C GLN A 80 -29.42 76.98 -3.54
N MET A 81 -30.26 77.44 -4.49
CA MET A 81 -31.72 77.66 -4.69
C MET A 81 -31.96 77.77 -6.22
N ASP A 82 -33.16 77.52 -6.78
CA ASP A 82 -34.23 78.52 -7.04
C ASP A 82 -35.60 77.83 -7.35
N PRO A 83 -36.77 78.41 -6.99
CA PRO A 83 -38.06 77.73 -6.92
C PRO A 83 -38.98 78.07 -8.10
N SER A 84 -39.25 77.09 -8.96
CA SER A 84 -40.52 77.02 -9.67
C SER A 84 -40.71 75.63 -10.26
N GLN A 85 -41.96 75.16 -10.21
CA GLN A 85 -42.45 73.87 -10.73
C GLN A 85 -42.30 72.68 -9.78
N ASN A 86 -43.33 72.52 -8.95
CA ASN A 86 -43.79 71.18 -8.60
C ASN A 86 -44.42 70.59 -9.88
N PRO A 87 -44.00 69.41 -10.31
CA PRO A 87 -44.84 68.25 -10.06
C PRO A 87 -44.03 67.12 -9.44
N GLN A 88 -44.68 66.37 -8.54
CA GLN A 88 -44.16 65.11 -8.02
C GLN A 88 -43.56 64.25 -9.14
N PRO A 89 -42.35 63.70 -8.97
CA PRO A 89 -41.99 62.44 -9.57
C PRO A 89 -42.43 61.35 -8.60
N GLY A 90 -43.32 60.47 -9.05
CA GLY A 90 -43.61 59.22 -8.35
C GLY A 90 -42.30 58.48 -8.13
N MET A 91 -41.99 58.19 -6.85
CA MET A 91 -40.94 57.24 -6.53
C MET A 91 -41.40 55.88 -7.04
N ASP A 92 -40.72 55.40 -8.08
CA ASP A 92 -40.86 54.04 -8.55
C ASP A 92 -40.26 53.12 -7.48
N ASN A 93 -41.12 52.61 -6.60
CA ASN A 93 -40.79 51.65 -5.53
C ASN A 93 -40.27 50.30 -6.08
N GLY A 94 -39.89 50.19 -7.35
CA GLY A 94 -39.36 48.97 -7.95
C GLY A 94 -37.84 48.83 -7.87
N GLU A 95 -37.09 49.92 -8.03
CA GLU A 95 -35.62 49.86 -8.19
C GLU A 95 -34.88 49.75 -6.84
N GLU A 96 -35.33 50.48 -5.81
CA GLU A 96 -34.72 50.46 -4.47
C GLU A 96 -34.87 49.10 -3.75
N TRP A 97 -35.98 48.40 -4.01
CA TRP A 97 -36.22 47.05 -3.50
C TRP A 97 -35.35 46.00 -4.18
N GLN A 98 -35.09 46.13 -5.50
CA GLN A 98 -34.19 45.23 -6.21
C GLN A 98 -32.75 45.33 -5.69
N TYR A 99 -32.25 46.54 -5.42
CA TYR A 99 -30.92 46.70 -4.79
C TYR A 99 -30.87 46.17 -3.36
N THR A 100 -31.95 46.33 -2.59
CA THR A 100 -32.04 45.81 -1.21
C THR A 100 -32.12 44.28 -1.19
N GLU A 101 -32.89 43.69 -2.11
CA GLU A 101 -33.02 42.24 -2.29
C GLU A 101 -31.71 41.62 -2.78
N GLN A 102 -31.03 42.26 -3.74
CA GLN A 102 -29.73 41.80 -4.22
C GLN A 102 -28.65 41.90 -3.14
N ASN A 103 -28.65 42.94 -2.30
CA ASN A 103 -27.74 43.05 -1.17
C ASN A 103 -28.04 42.01 -0.07
N LEU A 104 -29.32 41.73 0.19
CA LEU A 104 -29.73 40.65 1.09
C LEU A 104 -29.28 39.30 0.56
N GLN A 105 -29.49 39.03 -0.73
CA GLN A 105 -29.05 37.79 -1.37
C GLN A 105 -27.52 37.66 -1.33
N ASN A 106 -26.77 38.72 -1.67
CA ASN A 106 -25.31 38.73 -1.57
C ASN A 106 -24.83 38.48 -0.13
N THR A 107 -25.51 39.05 0.87
CA THR A 107 -25.17 38.83 2.29
C THR A 107 -25.51 37.41 2.72
N LEU A 108 -26.64 36.85 2.26
CA LEU A 108 -27.01 35.46 2.50
C LEU A 108 -26.01 34.52 1.85
N ASP A 109 -25.61 34.77 0.61
CA ASP A 109 -24.63 33.97 -0.13
C ASP A 109 -23.25 34.04 0.53
N GLN A 110 -22.80 35.22 0.97
CA GLN A 110 -21.57 35.38 1.76
C GLN A 110 -21.65 34.63 3.09
N SER A 111 -22.79 34.69 3.77
CA SER A 111 -22.98 33.97 5.04
C SER A 111 -23.00 32.45 4.84
N ALA A 112 -23.58 31.98 3.74
CA ALA A 112 -23.62 30.57 3.36
C ALA A 112 -22.22 30.08 2.98
N ASP A 113 -21.45 30.90 2.26
CA ASP A 113 -20.06 30.60 1.91
C ASP A 113 -19.16 30.54 3.14
N LEU A 114 -19.21 31.53 4.03
CA LEU A 114 -18.48 31.48 5.31
C LEU A 114 -18.87 30.27 6.16
N LYS A 115 -20.18 29.94 6.21
CA LYS A 115 -20.66 28.78 6.96
C LYS A 115 -20.16 27.47 6.32
N SER A 116 -20.09 27.40 5.00
CA SER A 116 -19.49 26.28 4.27
C SER A 116 -17.99 26.15 4.57
N GLN A 117 -17.24 27.25 4.51
CA GLN A 117 -15.82 27.29 4.82
C GLN A 117 -15.53 26.87 6.26
N LEU A 118 -16.28 27.40 7.23
CA LEU A 118 -16.17 27.00 8.64
C LEU A 118 -16.45 25.52 8.82
N ARG A 119 -17.48 24.98 8.14
CA ARG A 119 -17.78 23.55 8.17
C ARG A 119 -16.58 22.74 7.67
N SER A 120 -16.08 23.07 6.49
CA SER A 120 -14.94 22.37 5.89
C SER A 120 -13.70 22.44 6.79
N GLN A 121 -13.42 23.59 7.39
CA GLN A 121 -12.28 23.76 8.29
C GLN A 121 -12.42 22.94 9.57
N LEU A 122 -13.59 22.93 10.20
CA LEU A 122 -13.86 22.12 11.40
C LEU A 122 -13.76 20.62 11.10
N LEU A 123 -14.31 20.15 9.97
CA LEU A 123 -14.22 18.74 9.58
C LEU A 123 -12.80 18.33 9.22
N ALA A 124 -12.03 19.19 8.55
CA ALA A 124 -10.62 18.96 8.26
C ALA A 124 -9.77 18.87 9.54
N ASP A 125 -9.96 19.78 10.49
CA ASP A 125 -9.26 19.77 11.78
C ASP A 125 -9.61 18.52 12.60
N ARG A 126 -10.90 18.12 12.60
CA ARG A 126 -11.33 16.88 13.26
C ARG A 126 -10.70 15.65 12.62
N SER A 127 -10.62 15.61 11.29
CA SER A 127 -9.98 14.53 10.54
C SER A 127 -8.49 14.42 10.85
N TYR A 128 -7.80 15.56 10.94
CA TYR A 128 -6.39 15.61 11.35
C TYR A 128 -6.20 15.06 12.77
N CYS A 129 -7.03 15.47 13.73
CA CYS A 129 -6.99 14.94 15.09
C CYS A 129 -7.27 13.42 15.13
N ASN A 130 -8.21 12.94 14.31
CA ASN A 130 -8.48 11.51 14.18
C ASN A 130 -7.28 10.75 13.60
N HIS A 131 -6.59 11.32 12.60
CA HIS A 131 -5.34 10.77 12.04
C HIS A 131 -4.24 10.68 13.11
N ILE A 132 -4.06 11.71 13.94
CA ILE A 132 -3.15 11.63 15.10
C ILE A 132 -3.53 10.45 15.99
N LEU A 133 -4.80 10.31 16.37
CA LEU A 133 -5.25 9.22 17.25
C LEU A 133 -5.07 7.81 16.64
N ARG A 134 -5.02 7.70 15.31
CA ARG A 134 -4.73 6.45 14.59
C ARG A 134 -3.25 6.07 14.63
N ASN A 135 -2.36 7.06 14.53
CA ASN A 135 -0.92 6.82 14.36
C ASN A 135 -0.11 6.92 15.66
N VAL A 136 -0.63 7.63 16.66
CA VAL A 136 0.02 7.80 17.97
C VAL A 136 -0.20 6.56 18.85
N GLY A 137 0.90 6.05 19.40
CA GLY A 137 0.94 4.86 20.26
C GLY A 137 0.13 5.02 21.55
N SER A 138 -0.31 3.90 22.14
CA SER A 138 -1.12 3.93 23.36
C SER A 138 -0.40 4.51 24.59
N ASP A 139 0.93 4.55 24.56
CA ASP A 139 1.83 5.09 25.57
C ASP A 139 2.02 6.62 25.48
N GLN A 140 1.70 7.22 24.34
CA GLN A 140 1.77 8.68 24.11
C GLN A 140 0.50 9.39 24.63
N VAL A 141 0.25 9.28 25.94
CA VAL A 141 -1.00 9.71 26.59
C VAL A 141 -1.31 11.19 26.38
N ASP A 142 -0.32 12.07 26.44
CA ASP A 142 -0.53 13.53 26.33
C ASP A 142 -0.96 13.96 24.91
N GLU A 143 -0.33 13.41 23.87
CA GLU A 143 -0.69 13.67 22.47
C GLU A 143 -2.10 13.18 22.17
N ARG A 144 -2.44 11.96 22.64
CA ARG A 144 -3.80 11.41 22.50
C ARG A 144 -4.82 12.27 23.24
N LYS A 145 -4.48 12.78 24.42
CA LYS A 145 -5.36 13.65 25.19
C LYS A 145 -5.59 14.98 24.47
N GLN A 146 -4.55 15.62 23.96
CA GLN A 146 -4.66 16.88 23.22
C GLN A 146 -5.54 16.73 21.97
N ALA A 147 -5.35 15.66 21.20
CA ALA A 147 -6.18 15.36 20.04
C ALA A 147 -7.65 15.13 20.44
N THR A 148 -7.90 14.40 21.53
CA THR A 148 -9.25 14.14 22.05
C THR A 148 -9.93 15.43 22.53
N ASP A 149 -9.24 16.24 23.33
CA ASP A 149 -9.76 17.53 23.83
C ASP A 149 -10.07 18.49 22.66
N ARG A 150 -9.26 18.46 21.60
CA ARG A 150 -9.50 19.25 20.38
C ARG A 150 -10.74 18.76 19.62
N ILE A 151 -10.91 17.44 19.47
CA ILE A 151 -12.12 16.85 18.85
C ILE A 151 -13.38 17.27 19.62
N ASP A 152 -13.35 17.29 20.95
CA ASP A 152 -14.50 17.70 21.76
C ASP A 152 -14.87 19.18 21.54
N GLN A 153 -13.88 20.06 21.44
CA GLN A 153 -14.09 21.47 21.10
C GLN A 153 -14.71 21.64 19.70
N ILE A 154 -14.21 20.87 18.72
CA ILE A 154 -14.72 20.89 17.35
C ILE A 154 -16.17 20.38 17.32
N ASN A 155 -16.46 19.27 18.01
CA ASN A 155 -17.82 18.72 18.08
C ASN A 155 -18.79 19.70 18.76
N ALA A 156 -18.35 20.42 19.79
CA ALA A 156 -19.16 21.49 20.40
C ALA A 156 -19.46 22.62 19.39
N SER A 157 -18.45 23.01 18.59
CA SER A 157 -18.58 24.04 17.55
C SER A 157 -19.50 23.58 16.42
N LEU A 158 -19.40 22.31 15.99
CA LEU A 158 -20.28 21.73 14.98
C LEU A 158 -21.74 21.71 15.45
N LYS A 159 -21.99 21.36 16.72
CA LYS A 159 -23.33 21.43 17.32
C LYS A 159 -23.86 22.86 17.39
N GLU A 160 -23.02 23.81 17.77
CA GLU A 160 -23.40 25.22 17.89
C GLU A 160 -23.81 25.82 16.53
N TRP A 161 -22.98 25.64 15.50
CA TRP A 161 -23.15 26.31 14.22
C TRP A 161 -24.05 25.53 13.24
N PHE A 162 -24.12 24.20 13.37
CA PHE A 162 -24.78 23.32 12.40
C PHE A 162 -25.82 22.37 13.02
N GLY A 163 -25.99 22.39 14.35
CA GLY A 163 -27.00 21.58 15.04
C GLY A 163 -26.68 20.09 15.16
N THR A 164 -25.51 19.64 14.69
CA THR A 164 -25.07 18.24 14.77
C THR A 164 -23.56 18.11 14.66
N ASP A 165 -22.98 17.12 15.32
CA ASP A 165 -21.59 16.66 15.18
C ASP A 165 -21.48 15.29 14.47
N GLU A 166 -22.59 14.76 13.96
CA GLU A 166 -22.68 13.47 13.24
C GLU A 166 -22.35 13.60 11.74
N MET A 167 -21.69 14.69 11.35
CA MET A 167 -21.19 14.84 9.99
C MET A 167 -20.02 13.90 9.75
N ALA A 168 -19.90 13.33 8.54
CA ALA A 168 -18.71 12.58 8.17
C ALA A 168 -17.54 13.53 7.86
N ASN A 169 -16.32 13.13 8.22
CA ASN A 169 -15.13 13.81 7.74
C ASN A 169 -14.60 13.09 6.50
N GLU A 170 -13.89 13.79 5.62
CA GLU A 170 -12.95 13.12 4.73
C GLU A 170 -11.75 12.61 5.53
N ILE A 171 -11.08 11.58 5.04
CA ILE A 171 -9.82 11.10 5.57
C ILE A 171 -8.73 12.15 5.34
N TYR A 172 -8.01 12.50 6.41
CA TYR A 172 -6.79 13.30 6.33
C TYR A 172 -5.66 12.44 5.77
N LEU A 173 -5.03 12.94 4.72
CA LEU A 173 -3.87 12.32 4.08
C LEU A 173 -2.68 13.26 4.26
N ASP A 174 -1.69 12.83 5.05
CA ASP A 174 -0.43 13.53 5.27
C ASP A 174 0.45 13.50 4.01
N VAL A 175 0.96 14.66 3.59
CA VAL A 175 1.90 14.79 2.47
C VAL A 175 3.27 14.16 2.75
N ASN A 176 3.59 13.87 4.01
CA ASN A 176 4.83 13.22 4.42
C ASN A 176 4.69 11.71 4.63
N SER A 177 3.50 11.14 4.44
CA SER A 177 3.27 9.70 4.49
C SER A 177 3.46 9.08 3.11
N ASP A 178 3.97 7.85 3.09
CA ASP A 178 3.88 7.01 1.91
C ASP A 178 2.50 6.35 1.84
N TYR A 179 1.99 6.18 0.62
CA TYR A 179 0.71 5.53 0.36
C TYR A 179 0.89 4.30 -0.50
N TYR A 180 0.23 3.21 -0.10
CA TYR A 180 0.27 1.94 -0.81
C TYR A 180 -1.14 1.41 -1.02
N ILE A 181 -1.43 0.96 -2.23
CA ILE A 181 -2.61 0.15 -2.53
C ILE A 181 -2.17 -1.31 -2.47
N PHE A 182 -2.71 -2.05 -1.51
CA PHE A 182 -2.47 -3.47 -1.35
C PHE A 182 -3.37 -4.28 -2.28
N THR A 183 -2.77 -5.21 -3.02
CA THR A 183 -3.49 -6.20 -3.84
C THR A 183 -2.93 -7.60 -3.60
N ASP A 184 -3.83 -8.58 -3.51
CA ASP A 184 -3.44 -9.99 -3.29
C ASP A 184 -2.58 -10.48 -4.47
N ASP A 185 -3.05 -10.20 -5.69
CA ASP A 185 -2.35 -10.46 -6.95
C ASP A 185 -2.48 -9.24 -7.87
N LEU A 186 -1.51 -9.07 -8.77
CA LEU A 186 -1.57 -8.08 -9.85
C LEU A 186 -1.85 -8.82 -11.16
N ALA A 187 -3.14 -8.99 -11.46
CA ALA A 187 -3.57 -9.67 -12.66
C ALA A 187 -3.10 -8.94 -13.91
N ALA A 188 -2.52 -9.67 -14.88
CA ALA A 188 -2.07 -9.09 -16.15
C ALA A 188 -3.21 -8.45 -16.97
N ASN A 189 -4.44 -8.95 -16.81
CA ASN A 189 -5.65 -8.41 -17.41
C ASN A 189 -6.71 -8.27 -16.30
N PRO A 190 -6.74 -7.15 -15.55
CA PRO A 190 -7.73 -6.93 -14.51
C PRO A 190 -9.15 -6.83 -15.09
N ASP A 191 -10.15 -7.19 -14.29
CA ASP A 191 -11.54 -6.93 -14.64
C ASP A 191 -11.89 -5.44 -14.50
N SER A 192 -13.10 -5.08 -14.93
CA SER A 192 -13.56 -3.69 -14.89
C SER A 192 -13.69 -3.14 -13.48
N ASP A 193 -14.08 -3.96 -12.50
CA ASP A 193 -14.25 -3.51 -11.12
C ASP A 193 -12.89 -3.13 -10.51
N THR A 194 -11.89 -4.00 -10.71
CA THR A 194 -10.51 -3.78 -10.31
C THR A 194 -9.92 -2.56 -11.01
N THR A 195 -10.07 -2.49 -12.33
CA THR A 195 -9.60 -1.34 -13.13
C THR A 195 -10.20 -0.03 -12.65
N ASN A 196 -11.51 -0.02 -12.39
CA ASN A 196 -12.20 1.17 -11.90
C ASN A 196 -11.68 1.57 -10.51
N MET A 197 -11.53 0.62 -9.58
CA MET A 197 -10.97 0.90 -8.26
C MET A 197 -9.60 1.58 -8.36
N TRP A 198 -8.68 1.04 -9.17
CA TRP A 198 -7.35 1.62 -9.37
C TRP A 198 -7.39 3.03 -9.95
N GLN A 199 -8.19 3.25 -11.00
CA GLN A 199 -8.33 4.57 -11.61
C GLN A 199 -8.92 5.59 -10.64
N GLN A 200 -9.99 5.23 -9.93
CA GLN A 200 -10.63 6.14 -8.97
C GLN A 200 -9.70 6.48 -7.81
N LEU A 201 -8.94 5.51 -7.29
CA LEU A 201 -7.90 5.75 -6.28
C LEU A 201 -6.83 6.71 -6.79
N THR A 202 -6.27 6.43 -7.97
CA THR A 202 -5.23 7.26 -8.59
C THR A 202 -5.70 8.69 -8.79
N MET A 203 -6.93 8.89 -9.31
CA MET A 203 -7.50 10.23 -9.47
C MET A 203 -7.74 10.94 -8.12
N THR A 204 -8.24 10.22 -7.12
CA THR A 204 -8.49 10.77 -5.77
C THR A 204 -7.20 11.22 -5.09
N MET A 205 -6.11 10.46 -5.26
CA MET A 205 -4.79 10.80 -4.73
C MET A 205 -4.16 11.97 -5.49
N ALA A 206 -4.25 11.97 -6.83
CA ALA A 206 -3.70 13.03 -7.68
C ALA A 206 -4.36 14.40 -7.41
N ASP A 207 -5.68 14.45 -7.17
CA ASP A 207 -6.38 15.69 -6.79
C ASP A 207 -5.84 16.30 -5.49
N LYS A 208 -5.27 15.48 -4.61
CA LYS A 208 -4.63 15.89 -3.36
C LYS A 208 -3.12 16.10 -3.50
N GLY A 209 -2.58 15.99 -4.71
CA GLY A 209 -1.14 16.13 -4.99
C GLY A 209 -0.31 14.96 -4.46
N LEU A 210 -0.93 13.79 -4.26
CA LEU A 210 -0.30 12.60 -3.69
C LEU A 210 -0.19 11.49 -4.76
N ILE A 211 0.76 10.57 -4.53
CA ILE A 211 0.94 9.38 -5.36
C ILE A 211 0.72 8.16 -4.45
N ALA A 212 -0.04 7.18 -4.93
CA ALA A 212 -0.16 5.88 -4.30
C ALA A 212 0.66 4.85 -5.06
N ASN A 213 1.61 4.24 -4.35
CA ASN A 213 2.37 3.07 -4.82
C ASN A 213 1.52 1.81 -4.66
N ALA A 214 2.00 0.68 -5.15
CA ALA A 214 1.32 -0.60 -5.03
C ALA A 214 2.13 -1.61 -4.21
N ILE A 215 1.43 -2.50 -3.52
CA ILE A 215 2.00 -3.68 -2.88
C ILE A 215 1.31 -4.92 -3.45
N SER A 216 2.08 -5.92 -3.87
CA SER A 216 1.54 -7.23 -4.25
C SER A 216 2.30 -8.37 -3.58
N VAL A 217 1.58 -9.45 -3.28
CA VAL A 217 2.09 -10.55 -2.45
C VAL A 217 2.09 -11.91 -3.15
N THR A 218 1.56 -12.00 -4.38
CA THR A 218 1.58 -13.22 -5.18
C THR A 218 2.85 -13.30 -6.04
N TYR A 219 3.40 -14.51 -6.20
CA TYR A 219 4.52 -14.75 -7.10
C TYR A 219 4.05 -14.69 -8.55
N ASN A 220 4.67 -13.79 -9.33
CA ASN A 220 4.40 -13.66 -10.75
C ASN A 220 5.71 -13.33 -11.48
N ASP A 221 6.15 -14.20 -12.38
CA ASP A 221 7.39 -14.03 -13.13
C ASP A 221 7.31 -12.91 -14.18
N GLN A 222 6.11 -12.45 -14.52
CA GLN A 222 5.81 -11.36 -15.45
C GLN A 222 5.27 -10.10 -14.73
N ILE A 223 5.46 -10.00 -13.42
CA ILE A 223 4.90 -8.90 -12.59
C ILE A 223 5.34 -7.51 -13.08
N ASP A 224 6.58 -7.39 -13.56
CA ASP A 224 7.13 -6.10 -14.00
C ASP A 224 6.49 -5.64 -15.33
N GLU A 225 6.18 -6.58 -16.24
CA GLU A 225 5.43 -6.29 -17.47
C GLU A 225 3.98 -5.93 -17.13
N ALA A 226 3.35 -6.66 -16.21
CA ALA A 226 1.99 -6.35 -15.75
C ALA A 226 1.92 -4.94 -15.14
N TRP A 227 2.88 -4.56 -14.29
CA TRP A 227 2.94 -3.22 -13.70
C TRP A 227 3.11 -2.13 -14.75
N MET A 228 4.02 -2.32 -15.70
CA MET A 228 4.23 -1.39 -16.81
C MET A 228 2.95 -1.20 -17.65
N ASN A 229 2.17 -2.27 -17.84
CA ASN A 229 0.89 -2.18 -18.53
C ASN A 229 -0.14 -1.37 -17.74
N TYR A 230 -0.18 -1.47 -16.41
CA TYR A 230 -1.08 -0.64 -15.57
C TYR A 230 -0.71 0.84 -15.66
N GLN A 231 0.59 1.16 -15.63
CA GLN A 231 1.09 2.53 -15.80
C GLN A 231 0.73 3.08 -17.20
N ASN A 232 1.00 2.32 -18.26
CA ASN A 232 0.72 2.72 -19.64
C ASN A 232 -0.78 2.86 -19.93
N ALA A 233 -1.62 2.07 -19.27
CA ALA A 233 -3.08 2.17 -19.37
C ALA A 233 -3.67 3.31 -18.53
N GLY A 234 -2.87 4.00 -17.71
CA GLY A 234 -3.32 5.06 -16.82
C GLY A 234 -4.18 4.57 -15.66
N PHE A 235 -4.04 3.29 -15.27
CA PHE A 235 -4.73 2.76 -14.08
C PHE A 235 -4.07 3.24 -12.80
N VAL A 236 -2.76 3.48 -12.87
CA VAL A 236 -1.92 4.01 -11.79
C VAL A 236 -1.11 5.20 -12.30
N ASP A 237 -0.56 6.00 -11.38
CA ASP A 237 0.34 7.08 -11.73
C ASP A 237 1.62 6.53 -12.40
N GLY A 238 2.11 7.22 -13.44
CA GLY A 238 3.31 6.80 -14.18
C GLY A 238 4.60 6.84 -13.34
N ASN A 239 4.62 7.58 -12.24
CA ASN A 239 5.74 7.63 -11.29
C ASN A 239 5.54 6.71 -10.08
N ALA A 240 4.38 6.07 -9.93
CA ALA A 240 4.16 5.09 -8.88
C ALA A 240 5.03 3.85 -9.11
N TYR A 241 5.49 3.22 -8.04
CA TYR A 241 6.21 1.95 -8.13
C TYR A 241 5.42 0.80 -7.47
N LEU A 242 5.80 -0.42 -7.83
CA LEU A 242 5.27 -1.64 -7.25
C LEU A 242 6.30 -2.28 -6.33
N LEU A 243 5.88 -2.57 -5.10
CA LEU A 243 6.59 -3.40 -4.16
C LEU A 243 5.99 -4.81 -4.17
N ASN A 244 6.66 -5.76 -4.84
CA ASN A 244 6.24 -7.15 -4.85
C ASN A 244 7.07 -7.97 -3.84
N MET A 245 6.39 -8.76 -3.00
CA MET A 245 7.04 -9.55 -1.94
C MET A 245 8.14 -10.47 -2.47
N TYR A 246 7.87 -11.19 -3.55
CA TYR A 246 8.84 -12.13 -4.10
C TYR A 246 10.02 -11.41 -4.76
N ASN A 247 9.77 -10.34 -5.53
CA ASN A 247 10.85 -9.54 -6.10
C ASN A 247 11.77 -8.95 -5.02
N ASP A 248 11.20 -8.44 -3.92
CA ASP A 248 11.96 -7.89 -2.80
C ASP A 248 12.78 -8.98 -2.09
N LEU A 249 12.15 -10.09 -1.70
CA LEU A 249 12.85 -11.21 -1.05
C LEU A 249 13.95 -11.80 -1.94
N GLN A 250 13.71 -11.95 -3.24
CA GLN A 250 14.68 -12.47 -4.20
C GLN A 250 15.79 -11.47 -4.55
N GLY A 251 15.70 -10.21 -4.08
CA GLY A 251 16.63 -9.14 -4.43
C GLY A 251 16.67 -8.89 -5.94
N ARG A 252 15.52 -9.00 -6.62
CA ARG A 252 15.43 -8.90 -8.08
C ARG A 252 15.83 -7.49 -8.53
N ASN A 253 16.84 -7.40 -9.37
CA ASN A 253 17.28 -6.16 -9.99
C ASN A 253 17.43 -6.34 -11.52
N MET A 254 16.68 -5.57 -12.29
CA MET A 254 16.70 -5.59 -13.76
C MET A 254 18.00 -5.03 -14.36
N ASN A 255 18.76 -4.24 -13.61
CA ASN A 255 19.97 -3.57 -14.08
C ASN A 255 21.25 -4.40 -13.83
N THR A 256 21.13 -5.56 -13.20
CA THR A 256 22.27 -6.44 -12.94
C THR A 256 22.51 -7.33 -14.16
N PRO A 257 23.66 -7.23 -14.85
CA PRO A 257 23.97 -8.15 -15.94
C PRO A 257 24.18 -9.55 -15.34
N VAL A 258 23.33 -10.50 -15.70
CA VAL A 258 23.50 -11.90 -15.30
C VAL A 258 23.78 -12.75 -16.52
N ALA A 259 24.67 -13.72 -16.37
CA ALA A 259 24.92 -14.72 -17.40
C ALA A 259 23.64 -15.59 -17.52
N PRO A 260 23.05 -15.72 -18.73
CA PRO A 260 21.90 -16.59 -18.92
C PRO A 260 22.23 -18.02 -18.48
N ALA A 261 21.26 -18.70 -17.86
CA ALA A 261 21.47 -20.08 -17.46
C ALA A 261 21.79 -20.97 -18.68
N GLU A 262 22.87 -21.75 -18.57
CA GLU A 262 23.17 -22.79 -19.54
C GLU A 262 22.30 -24.01 -19.25
N ILE A 263 21.70 -24.57 -20.29
CA ILE A 263 20.97 -25.83 -20.17
C ILE A 263 22.02 -26.95 -20.20
N PRO A 264 22.19 -27.74 -19.12
CA PRO A 264 23.11 -28.86 -19.14
C PRO A 264 22.61 -29.93 -20.12
N PHE A 265 23.49 -30.43 -20.98
CA PHE A 265 23.21 -31.49 -21.94
C PHE A 265 24.12 -32.69 -21.69
N ASP A 266 23.53 -33.88 -21.58
CA ASP A 266 24.28 -35.12 -21.73
C ASP A 266 24.63 -35.35 -23.20
N ALA A 267 25.75 -36.04 -23.45
CA ALA A 267 26.33 -36.19 -24.79
C ALA A 267 25.42 -36.97 -25.77
N ASP A 268 24.49 -37.77 -25.26
CA ASP A 268 23.55 -38.61 -26.00
C ASP A 268 22.17 -37.97 -26.18
N TYR A 269 21.96 -36.76 -25.64
CA TYR A 269 20.69 -36.06 -25.79
C TYR A 269 20.49 -35.51 -27.20
N ARG A 270 19.26 -35.64 -27.69
CA ARG A 270 18.81 -35.08 -28.97
C ARG A 270 17.81 -33.96 -28.77
N VAL A 271 18.04 -32.84 -29.45
CA VAL A 271 17.09 -31.72 -29.49
C VAL A 271 16.09 -31.92 -30.63
N GLN A 272 14.81 -31.85 -30.31
CA GLN A 272 13.69 -31.79 -31.25
C GLN A 272 13.04 -30.40 -31.17
N HIS A 273 13.18 -29.62 -32.23
CA HIS A 273 12.53 -28.32 -32.36
C HIS A 273 11.03 -28.50 -32.65
N VAL A 274 10.18 -28.04 -31.73
CA VAL A 274 8.71 -28.13 -31.87
C VAL A 274 8.15 -26.85 -32.46
N SER A 275 8.65 -25.69 -32.02
CA SER A 275 8.31 -24.37 -32.56
C SER A 275 9.48 -23.41 -32.40
N ASP A 276 9.28 -22.15 -32.81
CA ASP A 276 10.20 -21.03 -32.59
C ASP A 276 10.56 -20.77 -31.11
N LYS A 277 9.68 -21.21 -30.20
CA LYS A 277 9.78 -20.95 -28.76
C LYS A 277 9.91 -22.22 -27.92
N VAL A 278 9.74 -23.41 -28.50
CA VAL A 278 9.69 -24.67 -27.75
C VAL A 278 10.61 -25.71 -28.34
N ASP A 279 11.52 -26.20 -27.50
CA ASP A 279 12.37 -27.36 -27.80
C ASP A 279 12.04 -28.51 -26.85
N LYS A 280 12.13 -29.74 -27.37
CA LYS A 280 12.11 -30.96 -26.57
C LYS A 280 13.48 -31.61 -26.60
N ILE A 281 13.95 -32.07 -25.44
CA ILE A 281 15.21 -32.78 -25.28
C ILE A 281 14.89 -34.23 -24.96
N LEU A 282 15.37 -35.13 -25.82
CA LEU A 282 15.13 -36.57 -25.76
C LEU A 282 16.41 -37.30 -25.38
N ASP A 283 16.30 -38.37 -24.59
CA ASP A 283 17.43 -39.27 -24.30
C ASP A 283 17.76 -40.19 -25.50
N ALA A 284 18.75 -41.07 -25.32
CA ALA A 284 19.16 -42.05 -26.32
C ALA A 284 18.05 -43.05 -26.73
N ASP A 285 17.03 -43.23 -25.88
CA ASP A 285 15.88 -44.11 -26.11
C ASP A 285 14.66 -43.36 -26.68
N ASP A 286 14.84 -42.11 -27.14
CA ASP A 286 13.78 -41.21 -27.61
C ASP A 286 12.72 -40.85 -26.55
N LYS A 287 13.05 -40.95 -25.26
CA LYS A 287 12.16 -40.51 -24.17
C LYS A 287 12.40 -39.04 -23.86
N LEU A 288 11.30 -38.31 -23.61
CA LEU A 288 11.35 -36.92 -23.19
C LEU A 288 12.01 -36.76 -21.81
N VAL A 289 13.05 -35.93 -21.75
CA VAL A 289 13.76 -35.57 -20.51
C VAL A 289 13.49 -34.12 -20.15
N MET A 290 13.49 -33.21 -21.11
CA MET A 290 13.19 -31.80 -20.87
C MET A 290 12.30 -31.19 -21.96
N GLU A 291 11.45 -30.25 -21.56
CA GLU A 291 10.78 -29.31 -22.46
C GLU A 291 11.21 -27.89 -22.09
N VAL A 292 11.82 -27.20 -23.05
CA VAL A 292 12.38 -25.85 -22.88
C VAL A 292 11.49 -24.87 -23.62
N SER A 293 10.88 -23.92 -22.89
CA SER A 293 10.08 -22.85 -23.49
C SER A 293 10.72 -21.48 -23.29
N ARG A 294 10.61 -20.65 -24.32
CA ARG A 294 11.16 -19.29 -24.38
C ARG A 294 10.07 -18.24 -24.59
N ASN A 295 10.32 -17.04 -24.10
CA ASN A 295 9.42 -15.90 -24.29
C ASN A 295 9.51 -15.35 -25.74
N SER A 296 8.77 -14.27 -26.02
CA SER A 296 8.78 -13.56 -27.32
C SER A 296 10.17 -13.04 -27.72
N ASN A 297 11.03 -12.74 -26.75
CA ASN A 297 12.40 -12.28 -26.96
C ASN A 297 13.43 -13.43 -27.04
N HIS A 298 12.96 -14.67 -27.15
CA HIS A 298 13.78 -15.88 -27.14
C HIS A 298 14.64 -16.09 -25.88
N GLN A 299 14.28 -15.47 -24.76
CA GLN A 299 14.89 -15.74 -23.45
C GLN A 299 14.25 -16.99 -22.82
N LEU A 300 15.01 -17.72 -22.00
CA LEU A 300 14.47 -18.86 -21.23
C LEU A 300 13.36 -18.38 -20.32
N GLN A 301 12.24 -19.10 -20.33
CA GLN A 301 11.09 -18.81 -19.48
C GLN A 301 10.81 -19.98 -18.54
N ILE A 302 10.74 -21.20 -19.10
CA ILE A 302 10.43 -22.41 -18.33
C ILE A 302 11.26 -23.58 -18.86
N ILE A 303 11.76 -24.41 -17.95
CA ILE A 303 12.23 -25.76 -18.27
C ILE A 303 11.41 -26.76 -17.45
N ARG A 304 10.73 -27.69 -18.13
CA ARG A 304 10.04 -28.81 -17.49
C ARG A 304 10.90 -30.05 -17.57
N HIS A 305 11.08 -30.73 -16.45
CA HIS A 305 11.87 -31.97 -16.35
C HIS A 305 10.96 -33.17 -16.22
N TYR A 306 11.26 -34.21 -17.00
CA TYR A 306 10.46 -35.41 -17.10
C TYR A 306 11.25 -36.65 -16.70
N LYS A 307 10.54 -37.59 -16.10
CA LYS A 307 11.00 -38.96 -15.85
C LYS A 307 10.27 -39.92 -16.77
N ASP A 308 11.01 -40.88 -17.31
CA ASP A 308 10.49 -41.96 -18.14
C ASP A 308 9.59 -41.46 -19.28
N GLY A 309 9.92 -40.29 -19.86
CA GLY A 309 9.25 -39.72 -21.02
C GLY A 309 7.89 -39.07 -20.79
N SER A 310 7.32 -39.13 -19.57
CA SER A 310 5.92 -38.68 -19.35
C SER A 310 5.64 -38.09 -17.97
N GLN A 311 6.42 -38.45 -16.96
CA GLN A 311 6.16 -38.02 -15.60
C GLN A 311 6.86 -36.69 -15.31
N LEU A 312 6.11 -35.60 -15.15
CA LEU A 312 6.65 -34.31 -14.74
C LEU A 312 7.25 -34.42 -13.33
N LEU A 313 8.53 -34.07 -13.19
CA LEU A 313 9.26 -34.07 -11.92
C LEU A 313 9.34 -32.66 -11.33
N SER A 314 9.78 -31.71 -12.14
CA SER A 314 9.97 -30.34 -11.73
C SER A 314 9.78 -29.38 -12.88
N ARG A 315 9.55 -28.12 -12.53
CA ARG A 315 9.46 -26.99 -13.44
C ARG A 315 10.36 -25.88 -12.90
N ASP A 316 11.38 -25.53 -13.65
CA ASP A 316 12.20 -24.35 -13.40
C ASP A 316 11.57 -23.15 -14.12
N ILE A 317 11.40 -22.06 -13.40
CA ILE A 317 10.82 -20.80 -13.87
C ILE A 317 11.92 -19.76 -13.82
N PHE A 318 12.14 -19.09 -14.96
CA PHE A 318 13.19 -18.11 -15.13
C PHE A 318 12.62 -16.70 -15.04
N ASP A 319 13.39 -15.77 -14.47
CA ASP A 319 13.04 -14.35 -14.49
C ASP A 319 13.34 -13.70 -15.85
N VAL A 320 13.01 -12.42 -15.95
CA VAL A 320 13.28 -11.57 -17.13
C VAL A 320 14.76 -11.47 -17.52
N ASN A 321 15.68 -11.77 -16.59
CA ASN A 321 17.12 -11.78 -16.81
C ASN A 321 17.64 -13.16 -17.24
N GLY A 322 16.78 -14.18 -17.29
CA GLY A 322 17.14 -15.55 -17.68
C GLY A 322 17.83 -16.34 -16.58
N VAL A 323 17.62 -15.97 -15.31
CA VAL A 323 18.09 -16.68 -14.12
C VAL A 323 16.94 -17.48 -13.51
N ILE A 324 17.23 -18.65 -12.93
CA ILE A 324 16.22 -19.44 -12.23
C ILE A 324 15.69 -18.62 -11.05
N SER A 325 14.41 -18.27 -11.11
CA SER A 325 13.68 -17.56 -10.07
C SER A 325 12.99 -18.53 -9.12
N ALA A 326 12.38 -19.58 -9.66
CA ALA A 326 11.70 -20.60 -8.84
C ALA A 326 11.80 -21.99 -9.45
N THR A 327 11.78 -23.02 -8.61
CA THR A 327 11.61 -24.42 -9.01
C THR A 327 10.39 -24.99 -8.29
N GLN A 328 9.43 -25.51 -9.05
CA GLN A 328 8.29 -26.26 -8.54
C GLN A 328 8.58 -27.76 -8.66
N PHE A 329 8.38 -28.52 -7.59
CA PHE A 329 8.50 -29.97 -7.57
C PHE A 329 7.12 -30.62 -7.48
N TYR A 330 6.89 -31.65 -8.29
CA TYR A 330 5.60 -32.33 -8.39
C TYR A 330 5.60 -33.68 -7.67
N ASP A 331 4.43 -34.10 -7.20
CA ASP A 331 4.23 -35.41 -6.59
C ASP A 331 4.50 -36.51 -7.62
N HIS A 332 5.33 -37.49 -7.24
CA HIS A 332 5.69 -38.60 -8.11
C HIS A 332 4.51 -39.53 -8.48
N ARG A 333 3.35 -39.37 -7.85
CA ARG A 333 2.10 -40.12 -8.12
C ARG A 333 1.04 -39.24 -8.75
N ASN A 334 1.21 -37.92 -8.74
CA ASN A 334 0.26 -36.96 -9.29
C ASN A 334 1.01 -35.74 -9.85
N ALA A 335 1.21 -35.74 -11.17
CA ALA A 335 1.89 -34.67 -11.90
C ALA A 335 1.18 -33.30 -11.84
N ASN A 336 -0.06 -33.24 -11.34
CA ASN A 336 -0.80 -31.99 -11.15
C ASN A 336 -0.69 -31.42 -9.73
N LYS A 337 0.00 -32.12 -8.82
CA LYS A 337 0.16 -31.69 -7.43
C LYS A 337 1.58 -31.20 -7.19
N VAL A 338 1.75 -29.89 -6.95
CA VAL A 338 3.00 -29.33 -6.44
C VAL A 338 3.16 -29.75 -4.97
N VAL A 339 4.34 -30.25 -4.62
CA VAL A 339 4.68 -30.68 -3.24
C VAL A 339 5.69 -29.75 -2.60
N ARG A 340 6.45 -29.00 -3.40
CA ARG A 340 7.45 -28.06 -2.91
C ARG A 340 7.74 -26.99 -3.95
N GLU A 341 7.97 -25.78 -3.49
CA GLU A 341 8.51 -24.69 -4.29
C GLU A 341 9.76 -24.14 -3.63
N ASN A 342 10.81 -23.93 -4.42
CA ASN A 342 12.01 -23.22 -4.02
C ASN A 342 12.06 -21.90 -4.78
N PHE A 343 12.35 -20.81 -4.10
CA PHE A 343 12.59 -19.49 -4.69
C PHE A 343 14.03 -19.07 -4.46
N TYR A 344 14.64 -18.52 -5.49
CA TYR A 344 16.06 -18.20 -5.53
C TYR A 344 16.30 -16.71 -5.74
N ARG A 345 17.39 -16.20 -5.18
CA ARG A 345 17.91 -14.88 -5.52
C ARG A 345 18.62 -14.91 -6.88
N GLN A 346 18.95 -13.73 -7.41
CA GLN A 346 19.67 -13.61 -8.68
C GLN A 346 21.07 -14.24 -8.67
N ASP A 347 21.67 -14.44 -7.49
CA ASP A 347 22.95 -15.14 -7.34
C ASP A 347 22.79 -16.67 -7.24
N GLY A 348 21.56 -17.19 -7.35
CA GLY A 348 21.24 -18.62 -7.27
C GLY A 348 21.09 -19.15 -5.83
N THR A 349 21.26 -18.33 -4.79
CA THR A 349 21.04 -18.74 -3.41
C THR A 349 19.55 -18.89 -3.10
N LEU A 350 19.20 -19.74 -2.14
CA LEU A 350 17.81 -19.94 -1.73
C LEU A 350 17.36 -18.78 -0.83
N VAL A 351 16.18 -18.22 -1.11
CA VAL A 351 15.53 -17.28 -0.21
C VAL A 351 14.32 -17.89 0.49
N LEU A 352 13.52 -18.68 -0.21
CA LEU A 352 12.24 -19.17 0.31
C LEU A 352 12.03 -20.62 -0.13
N ILE A 353 11.51 -21.44 0.79
CA ILE A 353 11.01 -22.78 0.47
C ILE A 353 9.59 -22.88 0.99
N LYS A 354 8.65 -23.29 0.13
CA LYS A 354 7.30 -23.69 0.51
C LYS A 354 7.14 -25.19 0.39
N SER A 355 6.70 -25.85 1.46
CA SER A 355 6.48 -27.31 1.49
C SER A 355 5.00 -27.63 1.72
N TYR A 356 4.35 -28.23 0.72
CA TYR A 356 2.92 -28.54 0.74
C TYR A 356 2.68 -29.93 1.36
N THR A 357 2.67 -29.98 2.69
CA THR A 357 2.46 -31.21 3.46
C THR A 357 1.03 -31.38 3.96
N ALA A 358 0.26 -30.29 4.03
CA ALA A 358 -1.14 -30.24 4.47
C ALA A 358 -1.95 -29.27 3.57
N GLU A 359 -3.02 -28.67 4.09
CA GLU A 359 -3.82 -27.64 3.38
C GLU A 359 -3.01 -26.36 3.17
N GLU A 360 -2.22 -25.95 4.17
CA GLU A 360 -1.33 -24.79 4.11
C GLU A 360 0.15 -25.19 3.90
N PRO A 361 0.96 -24.37 3.22
CA PRO A 361 2.39 -24.63 3.06
C PRO A 361 3.16 -24.30 4.34
N TYR A 362 4.08 -25.19 4.73
CA TYR A 362 5.12 -24.83 5.68
C TYR A 362 6.22 -24.04 4.95
N ILE A 363 6.46 -22.82 5.40
CA ILE A 363 7.33 -21.86 4.73
C ILE A 363 8.62 -21.66 5.52
N GLN A 364 9.76 -21.70 4.83
CA GLN A 364 11.08 -21.45 5.38
C GLN A 364 11.73 -20.28 4.65
N LEU A 365 12.17 -19.27 5.40
CA LEU A 365 12.85 -18.09 4.87
C LEU A 365 14.33 -18.12 5.24
N PHE A 366 15.20 -17.82 4.28
CA PHE A 366 16.65 -17.91 4.40
C PHE A 366 17.32 -16.56 4.16
N SER A 367 18.43 -16.29 4.84
CA SER A 367 19.32 -15.15 4.53
C SER A 367 20.16 -15.40 3.28
N GLU A 368 20.88 -14.38 2.81
CA GLU A 368 21.86 -14.48 1.71
C GLU A 368 22.95 -15.54 1.98
N GLY A 369 23.29 -15.76 3.26
CA GLY A 369 24.22 -16.82 3.67
C GLY A 369 23.62 -18.23 3.69
N ASN A 370 22.41 -18.43 3.14
CA ASN A 370 21.62 -19.67 3.20
C ASN A 370 21.33 -20.15 4.64
N VAL A 371 21.23 -19.23 5.60
CA VAL A 371 20.86 -19.54 6.99
C VAL A 371 19.35 -19.37 7.15
N LEU A 372 18.68 -20.37 7.73
CA LEU A 372 17.26 -20.26 8.07
C LEU A 372 17.05 -19.13 9.09
N ILE A 373 16.28 -18.11 8.72
CA ILE A 373 16.01 -16.94 9.57
C ILE A 373 14.63 -16.98 10.22
N SER A 374 13.64 -17.53 9.53
CA SER A 374 12.27 -17.63 10.04
C SER A 374 11.51 -18.78 9.38
N THR A 375 10.44 -19.20 10.03
CA THR A 375 9.49 -20.20 9.53
C THR A 375 8.08 -19.68 9.72
N PHE A 376 7.18 -19.99 8.79
CA PHE A 376 5.78 -19.59 8.83
C PHE A 376 4.89 -20.78 8.50
N ASP A 377 3.72 -20.82 9.13
CA ASP A 377 2.77 -21.93 8.97
C ASP A 377 1.80 -21.72 7.79
N ASN A 378 1.79 -20.53 7.20
CA ASN A 378 0.94 -20.12 6.08
C ASN A 378 1.50 -18.85 5.41
N ASP A 379 0.91 -18.47 4.27
CA ASP A 379 1.29 -17.28 3.51
C ASP A 379 0.93 -15.96 4.21
N GLU A 380 -0.19 -15.92 4.93
CA GLU A 380 -0.68 -14.75 5.65
C GLU A 380 0.34 -14.26 6.71
N ASP A 381 0.98 -15.19 7.44
CA ASP A 381 2.01 -14.89 8.43
C ASP A 381 3.33 -14.43 7.80
N LEU A 382 3.70 -14.98 6.63
CA LEU A 382 4.86 -14.50 5.87
C LEU A 382 4.63 -13.05 5.38
N ILE A 383 3.46 -12.78 4.79
CA ILE A 383 3.08 -11.46 4.28
C ILE A 383 3.11 -10.43 5.40
N PHE A 384 2.47 -10.76 6.53
CA PHE A 384 2.46 -9.88 7.68
C PHE A 384 3.87 -9.58 8.19
N TRP A 385 4.71 -10.61 8.31
CA TRP A 385 6.11 -10.44 8.73
C TRP A 385 6.89 -9.57 7.74
N TRP A 386 6.74 -9.79 6.44
CA TRP A 386 7.46 -9.06 5.40
C TRP A 386 7.09 -7.58 5.40
N LEU A 387 5.79 -7.24 5.43
CA LEU A 387 5.30 -5.87 5.52
C LEU A 387 5.87 -5.14 6.73
N LYS A 388 5.73 -5.76 7.90
CA LYS A 388 6.15 -5.18 9.18
C LYS A 388 7.67 -4.99 9.28
N ASN A 389 8.45 -5.97 8.85
CA ASN A 389 9.89 -6.03 9.19
C ASN A 389 10.81 -5.62 8.04
N GLN A 390 10.30 -5.54 6.80
CA GLN A 390 11.10 -5.29 5.61
C GLN A 390 10.49 -4.20 4.74
N ALA A 391 9.34 -4.48 4.11
CA ALA A 391 8.73 -3.62 3.10
C ALA A 391 8.43 -2.19 3.58
N LEU A 392 7.93 -2.03 4.80
CA LEU A 392 7.47 -0.73 5.32
C LEU A 392 8.35 -0.18 6.44
N LYS A 393 9.54 -0.75 6.67
CA LYS A 393 10.36 -0.49 7.87
C LYS A 393 10.78 0.97 8.06
N GLN A 394 10.88 1.75 6.98
CA GLN A 394 11.55 3.06 7.01
C GLN A 394 10.60 4.26 7.08
N ASN A 395 9.31 4.09 6.76
CA ASN A 395 8.43 5.23 6.48
C ASN A 395 7.09 5.10 7.20
N ALA A 396 6.56 6.23 7.70
CA ALA A 396 5.14 6.31 8.04
C ALA A 396 4.33 5.98 6.79
N SER A 397 3.59 4.87 6.84
CA SER A 397 2.96 4.29 5.67
C SER A 397 1.47 4.07 5.92
N THR A 398 0.67 4.49 4.95
CA THR A 398 -0.76 4.22 4.90
C THR A 398 -1.03 3.18 3.81
N ILE A 399 -1.72 2.11 4.20
CA ILE A 399 -2.06 0.99 3.32
C ILE A 399 -3.56 1.03 3.06
N PHE A 400 -3.94 1.22 1.80
CA PHE A 400 -5.29 1.03 1.33
C PHE A 400 -5.49 -0.43 0.93
N VAL A 401 -6.50 -1.09 1.50
CA VAL A 401 -6.75 -2.52 1.26
C VAL A 401 -8.20 -2.74 0.89
N SER A 402 -8.47 -3.46 -0.20
CA SER A 402 -9.84 -3.84 -0.54
C SER A 402 -10.46 -4.69 0.55
N ILE A 403 -11.71 -4.43 0.94
CA ILE A 403 -12.43 -5.27 1.91
C ILE A 403 -12.65 -6.70 1.42
N ASN A 404 -12.51 -6.94 0.12
CA ASN A 404 -12.55 -8.27 -0.50
C ASN A 404 -11.20 -9.00 -0.49
N SER A 405 -10.11 -8.35 -0.08
CA SER A 405 -8.80 -8.99 0.02
C SER A 405 -8.86 -10.17 0.99
N GLU A 406 -8.26 -11.29 0.60
CA GLU A 406 -8.14 -12.47 1.46
C GLU A 406 -7.38 -12.14 2.75
N TYR A 407 -6.44 -11.18 2.67
CA TYR A 407 -5.58 -10.77 3.77
C TYR A 407 -6.13 -9.58 4.57
N TYR A 408 -7.31 -9.04 4.24
CA TYR A 408 -7.85 -7.82 4.86
C TYR A 408 -7.80 -7.86 6.40
N LYS A 409 -8.31 -8.94 7.01
CA LYS A 409 -8.36 -9.05 8.48
C LYS A 409 -6.97 -9.06 9.10
N LYS A 410 -6.04 -9.81 8.50
CA LYS A 410 -4.65 -9.87 8.98
C LYS A 410 -3.97 -8.51 8.91
N LEU A 411 -4.14 -7.82 7.79
CA LEU A 411 -3.50 -6.55 7.56
C LEU A 411 -3.95 -5.49 8.57
N LEU A 412 -5.17 -5.57 9.10
CA LEU A 412 -5.62 -4.68 10.17
C LEU A 412 -4.78 -4.79 11.46
N GLU A 413 -4.09 -5.91 11.69
CA GLU A 413 -3.16 -6.10 12.83
C GLU A 413 -1.88 -5.24 12.68
N LEU A 414 -1.55 -4.75 11.47
CA LEU A 414 -0.40 -3.87 11.25
C LEU A 414 -0.56 -2.53 11.99
N ARG A 415 -1.79 -2.14 12.34
CA ARG A 415 -2.06 -0.91 13.11
C ARG A 415 -1.48 -0.94 14.52
N ASP A 416 -1.31 -2.13 15.11
CA ASP A 416 -0.64 -2.28 16.40
C ASP A 416 0.88 -2.01 16.30
N TYR A 417 1.41 -1.88 15.08
CA TYR A 417 2.81 -1.62 14.77
C TYR A 417 3.06 -0.22 14.17
N GLY A 418 2.07 0.67 14.25
CA GLY A 418 2.21 2.06 13.80
C GLY A 418 1.97 2.30 12.31
N PHE A 419 1.41 1.32 11.59
CA PHE A 419 0.96 1.50 10.21
C PHE A 419 -0.50 1.91 10.17
N GLU A 420 -0.88 2.81 9.27
CA GLU A 420 -2.29 3.12 9.02
C GLU A 420 -2.85 2.14 7.99
N VAL A 421 -3.97 1.48 8.29
CA VAL A 421 -4.62 0.54 7.36
C VAL A 421 -6.06 0.96 7.16
N ILE A 422 -6.39 1.31 5.92
CA ILE A 422 -7.67 1.91 5.53
C ILE A 422 -8.36 0.99 4.53
N PRO A 423 -9.53 0.41 4.86
CA PRO A 423 -10.28 -0.39 3.91
C PRO A 423 -10.85 0.45 2.76
N ILE A 424 -10.92 -0.18 1.60
CA ILE A 424 -11.67 0.27 0.43
C ILE A 424 -12.93 -0.58 0.32
N VAL A 425 -14.09 0.07 0.27
CA VAL A 425 -15.39 -0.58 0.04
C VAL A 425 -15.96 -0.02 -1.25
N MET A 426 -15.96 -0.82 -2.32
CA MET A 426 -16.44 -0.37 -3.63
C MET A 426 -17.96 -0.53 -3.76
N LYS A 427 -18.53 -1.58 -3.16
CA LYS A 427 -19.96 -1.89 -3.18
C LYS A 427 -20.45 -2.34 -1.81
N GLN A 428 -21.71 -2.05 -1.48
CA GLN A 428 -22.30 -2.43 -0.18
C GLN A 428 -22.42 -3.95 0.02
N SER A 429 -22.53 -4.71 -1.08
CA SER A 429 -22.68 -6.17 -1.07
C SER A 429 -21.36 -6.92 -0.99
N GLU A 430 -20.22 -6.22 -1.04
CA GLU A 430 -18.90 -6.82 -0.94
C GLU A 430 -18.67 -7.36 0.46
N ASN A 431 -18.06 -8.54 0.52
CA ASN A 431 -17.67 -9.23 1.75
C ASN A 431 -18.57 -8.91 2.96
N ALA A 432 -19.84 -9.35 2.88
CA ALA A 432 -20.92 -8.82 3.72
C ALA A 432 -20.65 -8.95 5.24
N GLN A 433 -19.91 -9.96 5.65
CA GLN A 433 -19.54 -10.14 7.06
C GLN A 433 -18.53 -9.07 7.52
N GLU A 434 -17.59 -8.70 6.67
CA GLU A 434 -16.50 -7.76 6.90
C GLU A 434 -17.04 -6.32 6.86
N VAL A 435 -17.95 -6.02 5.92
CA VAL A 435 -18.71 -4.76 5.92
C VAL A 435 -19.58 -4.67 7.18
N SER A 436 -20.23 -5.76 7.59
CA SER A 436 -20.99 -5.79 8.84
C SER A 436 -20.10 -5.55 10.05
N ASP A 437 -18.92 -6.17 10.12
CA ASP A 437 -17.98 -6.00 11.23
C ASP A 437 -17.40 -4.58 11.29
N LEU A 438 -17.18 -3.96 10.12
CA LEU A 438 -16.81 -2.55 9.97
C LEU A 438 -17.91 -1.63 10.55
N ILE A 439 -19.16 -1.84 10.12
CA ILE A 439 -20.33 -1.08 10.59
C ILE A 439 -20.57 -1.26 12.08
N GLU A 440 -20.37 -2.47 12.60
CA GLU A 440 -20.51 -2.76 14.03
C GLU A 440 -19.35 -2.26 14.88
N GLY A 441 -18.27 -1.79 14.24
CA GLY A 441 -17.10 -1.26 14.93
C GLY A 441 -16.21 -2.32 15.58
N LYS A 442 -16.42 -3.61 15.29
CA LYS A 442 -15.67 -4.73 15.88
C LYS A 442 -14.17 -4.61 15.59
N ASN A 443 -13.84 -4.20 14.38
CA ASN A 443 -12.46 -4.10 13.90
C ASN A 443 -11.79 -2.78 14.29
N LYS A 444 -12.46 -1.90 15.06
CA LYS A 444 -11.94 -0.57 15.44
C LYS A 444 -11.40 0.23 14.24
N VAL A 445 -11.99 0.05 13.07
CA VAL A 445 -11.71 0.88 11.90
C VAL A 445 -12.50 2.17 12.06
N ASN A 446 -11.85 3.29 11.80
CA ASN A 446 -12.38 4.65 11.91
C ASN A 446 -12.11 5.50 10.66
N ALA A 447 -11.52 4.92 9.62
CA ALA A 447 -11.30 5.56 8.32
C ALA A 447 -11.62 4.55 7.20
N VAL A 448 -12.31 4.98 6.14
CA VAL A 448 -12.73 4.11 5.02
C VAL A 448 -12.72 4.89 3.70
N LEU A 449 -12.22 4.28 2.63
CA LEU A 449 -12.45 4.75 1.27
C LEU A 449 -13.72 4.12 0.69
N ALA A 450 -14.68 4.94 0.29
CA ALA A 450 -15.94 4.48 -0.30
C ALA A 450 -15.91 4.66 -1.83
N GLY A 451 -16.16 3.61 -2.61
CA GLY A 451 -16.11 3.69 -4.08
C GLY A 451 -17.22 4.51 -4.74
N SER A 452 -18.20 4.99 -3.98
CA SER A 452 -19.28 5.87 -4.47
C SER A 452 -19.98 6.59 -3.32
N ASP A 453 -20.72 7.65 -3.64
CA ASP A 453 -21.55 8.37 -2.67
C ASP A 453 -22.65 7.49 -2.05
N GLN A 454 -23.12 6.49 -2.79
CA GLN A 454 -24.08 5.52 -2.28
C GLN A 454 -23.45 4.64 -1.19
N VAL A 455 -22.21 4.19 -1.36
CA VAL A 455 -21.49 3.44 -0.33
C VAL A 455 -21.18 4.33 0.86
N ASN A 456 -20.70 5.56 0.62
CA ASN A 456 -20.43 6.54 1.66
C ASN A 456 -21.69 6.79 2.53
N THR A 457 -22.83 7.09 1.91
CA THR A 457 -24.11 7.31 2.60
C THR A 457 -24.52 6.11 3.44
N TYR A 458 -24.32 4.90 2.93
CA TYR A 458 -24.65 3.67 3.64
C TYR A 458 -23.76 3.45 4.86
N LEU A 459 -22.45 3.58 4.71
CA LEU A 459 -21.51 3.43 5.82
C LEU A 459 -21.78 4.48 6.91
N ASN A 460 -21.94 5.74 6.54
CA ASN A 460 -22.25 6.82 7.49
C ASN A 460 -23.56 6.61 8.25
N LYS A 461 -24.60 6.12 7.57
CA LYS A 461 -25.92 5.95 8.20
C LYS A 461 -25.97 4.76 9.16
N ASN A 462 -25.24 3.68 8.86
CA ASN A 462 -25.38 2.43 9.58
C ASN A 462 -24.26 2.19 10.60
N SER A 463 -23.09 2.82 10.43
CA SER A 463 -21.95 2.62 11.32
C SER A 463 -22.27 3.03 12.75
N LYS A 464 -21.91 2.17 13.71
CA LYS A 464 -21.98 2.45 15.14
C LYS A 464 -20.84 3.33 15.63
N ASN A 465 -19.74 3.38 14.87
CA ASN A 465 -18.60 4.25 15.12
C ASN A 465 -18.63 5.45 14.17
N LYS A 466 -18.11 6.59 14.62
CA LYS A 466 -17.84 7.73 13.72
C LYS A 466 -16.68 7.34 12.78
N LEU A 467 -16.96 7.31 11.48
CA LEU A 467 -15.99 7.00 10.43
C LEU A 467 -15.59 8.28 9.71
N ASP A 468 -14.31 8.43 9.43
CA ASP A 468 -13.82 9.33 8.39
C ASP A 468 -13.97 8.60 7.05
N ILE A 469 -14.76 9.15 6.13
CA ILE A 469 -15.06 8.52 4.84
C ILE A 469 -14.72 9.49 3.72
N THR A 470 -13.78 9.09 2.86
CA THR A 470 -13.53 9.76 1.59
C THR A 470 -14.22 8.97 0.48
N THR A 471 -15.09 9.62 -0.30
CA THR A 471 -15.62 9.02 -1.53
C THR A 471 -14.55 9.07 -2.61
N LEU A 472 -14.29 7.94 -3.27
CA LEU A 472 -13.44 7.88 -4.44
C LEU A 472 -14.11 8.59 -5.62
N LYS A 473 -13.31 9.32 -6.39
CA LYS A 473 -13.81 10.12 -7.51
C LYS A 473 -14.50 9.24 -8.55
N GLU A 474 -15.70 9.61 -9.00
CA GLU A 474 -16.36 8.88 -10.07
C GLU A 474 -15.58 9.03 -11.39
N LEU A 475 -15.59 7.97 -12.20
CA LEU A 475 -15.00 8.02 -13.53
C LEU A 475 -15.98 8.73 -14.47
N ASP A 476 -15.50 9.77 -15.16
CA ASP A 476 -16.24 10.38 -16.25
C ASP A 476 -16.28 9.40 -17.43
N ILE A 477 -17.22 8.47 -17.44
CA ILE A 477 -17.42 7.57 -18.57
C ILE A 477 -18.23 8.34 -19.63
N PRO A 478 -17.65 8.71 -20.79
CA PRO A 478 -18.44 9.30 -21.86
C PRO A 478 -19.50 8.28 -22.28
N ILE A 479 -20.77 8.62 -22.06
CA ILE A 479 -21.90 7.83 -22.57
C ILE A 479 -21.90 7.98 -24.08
N TYR A 480 -21.20 7.09 -24.78
CA TYR A 480 -21.47 6.86 -26.19
C TYR A 480 -22.84 6.17 -26.26
N LYS A 481 -23.87 6.94 -26.62
CA LYS A 481 -25.14 6.35 -27.05
C LYS A 481 -24.85 5.52 -28.30
N GLU A 482 -25.11 4.22 -28.21
CA GLU A 482 -25.17 3.31 -29.37
C GLU A 482 -26.21 3.77 -30.40
#